data_AF-A0A942K7W9-F1
#
_entry.id   AF-A0A942K7W9-F1
#
_cell.length_a   1.000
_cell.length_b   1.000
_cell.length_c   1.000
_cell.angle_alpha   90.00
_cell.angle_beta   90.00
_cell.angle_gamma   90.00
#
_symmetry.space_group_name_H-M   'P 1'
#
loop_
_entity.id
_entity.type
_entity.pdbx_description
1 polymer ?
#
loop_
_entity_poly.entity_id
_entity_poly.type
_entity_poly.pdbx_seq_one_letter_code
_entity_poly.pdbx_strand_id
1 'polypeptide(L)'
;MITAWRLVRQEHGSKEAAFSGEGARRFGGRWNSPGIAVVYTSANLSLAALETLAHADRRRFERDYLTFRLHLPEDEVLLLDEAALPADWQERPVSQAARRIGDAWVKAQASVALSVPSVIVPVERNLLLNPAHPHFAKVVIDTPLPFRFDGRLR
;
A
#
# COMPACT_ATOMS: atom_id res chain seq x y z
N MET A 1 -5.96 -0.26 -17.94
CA MET A 1 -6.44 -0.08 -16.56
C MET A 1 -5.62 -1.00 -15.67
N ILE A 2 -5.05 -0.48 -14.58
CA ILE A 2 -4.34 -1.28 -13.57
C ILE A 2 -5.31 -1.74 -12.49
N THR A 3 -5.07 -2.93 -11.96
CA THR A 3 -5.76 -3.46 -10.77
C THR A 3 -4.81 -3.45 -9.58
N ALA A 4 -5.30 -3.07 -8.42
CA ALA A 4 -4.58 -3.23 -7.16
C ALA A 4 -5.51 -3.76 -6.06
N TRP A 5 -4.90 -4.21 -4.98
CA TRP A 5 -5.55 -4.90 -3.89
C TRP A 5 -5.13 -4.30 -2.56
N ARG A 6 -6.09 -4.16 -1.66
CA ARG A 6 -5.84 -3.72 -0.28
C ARG A 6 -6.51 -4.66 0.69
N LEU A 7 -5.76 -5.12 1.68
CA LEU A 7 -6.28 -5.93 2.78
C LEU A 7 -6.28 -5.07 4.05
N VAL A 8 -7.42 -4.98 4.73
CA VAL A 8 -7.57 -4.23 5.98
C VAL A 8 -8.33 -5.06 7.00
N ARG A 9 -8.11 -4.80 8.28
CA ARG A 9 -8.93 -5.38 9.35
C ARG A 9 -10.36 -4.88 9.21
N GLN A 10 -11.34 -5.74 9.49
CA GLN A 10 -12.75 -5.42 9.32
C GLN A 10 -13.20 -4.16 10.09
N GLU A 11 -12.61 -3.87 11.26
CA GLU A 11 -12.88 -2.65 12.04
C GLU A 11 -12.44 -1.34 11.37
N HIS A 12 -11.59 -1.42 10.34
CA HIS A 12 -11.19 -0.31 9.48
C HIS A 12 -11.76 -0.45 8.06
N GLY A 13 -12.82 -1.25 7.93
CA GLY A 13 -13.38 -1.72 6.67
C GLY A 13 -14.33 -0.75 5.97
N SER A 14 -14.61 0.43 6.52
CA SER A 14 -15.31 1.46 5.74
C SER A 14 -14.40 1.97 4.63
N LYS A 15 -14.97 2.30 3.47
CA LYS A 15 -14.19 2.78 2.32
C LYS A 15 -13.41 4.05 2.68
N GLU A 16 -14.02 4.94 3.45
CA GLU A 16 -13.43 6.18 3.93
C GLU A 16 -12.22 5.90 4.82
N ALA A 17 -12.35 4.98 5.78
CA ALA A 17 -11.24 4.63 6.66
C ALA A 17 -10.13 3.90 5.90
N ALA A 18 -10.49 2.92 5.07
CA ALA A 18 -9.55 2.11 4.32
C ALA A 18 -8.67 2.94 3.38
N PHE A 19 -9.20 4.01 2.77
CA PHE A 19 -8.51 4.82 1.77
C PHE A 19 -8.11 6.23 2.26
N SER A 20 -8.24 6.51 3.56
CA SER A 20 -7.81 7.79 4.16
C SER A 20 -6.29 8.00 4.19
N GLY A 21 -5.51 6.92 4.24
CA GLY A 21 -4.06 6.96 4.48
C GLY A 21 -3.68 7.28 5.94
N GLU A 22 -4.65 7.35 6.86
CA GLU A 22 -4.43 7.84 8.23
C GLU A 22 -3.46 6.98 9.04
N GLY A 23 -3.51 5.66 8.89
CA GLY A 23 -2.56 4.76 9.57
C GLY A 23 -1.12 5.04 9.19
N ALA A 24 -0.84 5.14 7.88
CA ALA A 24 0.49 5.47 7.37
C ALA A 24 0.90 6.90 7.74
N ARG A 25 -0.05 7.85 7.79
CA ARG A 25 0.21 9.22 8.26
C ARG A 25 0.66 9.24 9.71
N ARG A 26 0.01 8.47 10.60
CA ARG A 26 0.33 8.49 12.03
C ARG A 26 1.66 7.82 12.37
N PHE A 27 1.94 6.69 11.75
CA PHE A 27 3.07 5.83 12.15
C PHE A 27 4.23 5.84 11.14
N GLY A 28 4.02 6.41 9.95
CA GLY A 28 4.92 6.26 8.82
C GLY A 28 4.85 4.85 8.22
N GLY A 29 5.56 4.67 7.12
CA GLY A 29 5.75 3.38 6.46
C GLY A 29 7.16 3.28 5.88
N ARG A 30 7.35 2.37 4.92
CA ARG A 30 8.61 2.27 4.18
C ARG A 30 8.83 3.46 3.24
N TRP A 31 7.74 3.92 2.63
CA TRP A 31 7.74 4.92 1.57
C TRP A 31 7.08 6.23 2.00
N ASN A 32 6.85 6.45 3.29
CA ASN A 32 6.34 7.73 3.77
C ASN A 32 6.79 7.99 5.21
N SER A 33 7.07 9.25 5.52
CA SER A 33 7.33 9.72 6.87
C SER A 33 6.01 9.91 7.66
N PRO A 34 6.04 9.81 9.00
CA PRO A 34 4.94 10.28 9.83
C PRO A 34 4.56 11.73 9.47
N GLY A 35 3.27 12.01 9.43
CA GLY A 35 2.69 13.27 8.96
C GLY A 35 2.18 13.22 7.51
N ILE A 36 2.63 12.25 6.70
CA ILE A 36 2.28 12.16 5.26
C ILE A 36 1.35 10.97 5.02
N ALA A 37 0.14 11.23 4.54
CA ALA A 37 -0.85 10.20 4.26
C ALA A 37 -0.57 9.47 2.94
N VAL A 38 -0.50 8.14 3.02
CA VAL A 38 -0.33 7.24 1.87
C VAL A 38 -1.18 6.00 2.10
N VAL A 39 -1.83 5.50 1.05
CA VAL A 39 -2.56 4.22 1.09
C VAL A 39 -1.70 3.16 0.43
N TYR A 40 -1.31 2.13 1.20
CA TYR A 40 -0.53 1.01 0.67
C TYR A 40 -1.48 -0.03 0.07
N THR A 41 -1.22 -0.41 -1.17
CA THR A 41 -1.93 -1.47 -1.90
C THR A 41 -0.89 -2.34 -2.63
N SER A 42 -1.32 -3.48 -3.16
CA SER A 42 -0.45 -4.42 -3.86
C SER A 42 -1.02 -4.77 -5.23
N ALA A 43 -0.17 -5.04 -6.20
CA ALA A 43 -0.63 -5.47 -7.53
C ALA A 43 -1.43 -6.79 -7.48
N ASN A 44 -1.12 -7.65 -6.49
CA ASN A 44 -1.77 -8.94 -6.29
C ASN A 44 -2.38 -9.05 -4.89
N LEU A 45 -3.51 -9.76 -4.77
CA LEU A 45 -4.11 -10.08 -3.47
C LEU A 45 -3.19 -10.96 -2.62
N SER A 46 -2.47 -11.90 -3.23
CA SER A 46 -1.46 -12.73 -2.55
C SER A 46 -0.37 -11.88 -1.91
N LEU A 47 0.10 -10.85 -2.60
CA LEU A 47 1.09 -9.93 -2.05
C LEU A 47 0.53 -9.07 -0.92
N ALA A 48 -0.68 -8.52 -1.07
CA ALA A 48 -1.34 -7.78 0.02
C ALA A 48 -1.50 -8.65 1.28
N ALA A 49 -1.79 -9.94 1.10
CA ALA A 49 -1.85 -10.92 2.17
C ALA A 49 -0.47 -11.16 2.80
N LEU A 50 0.60 -11.32 1.99
CA LEU A 50 1.98 -11.46 2.48
C LEU A 50 2.47 -10.24 3.26
N GLU A 51 2.23 -9.03 2.75
CA GLU A 51 2.57 -7.77 3.44
C GLU A 51 1.87 -7.66 4.79
N THR A 52 0.60 -8.07 4.84
CA THR A 52 -0.16 -8.14 6.10
C THR A 52 0.45 -9.16 7.07
N LEU A 53 0.86 -10.34 6.59
CA LEU A 53 1.48 -11.37 7.41
C LEU A 53 2.87 -10.97 7.94
N ALA A 54 3.69 -10.30 7.14
CA ALA A 54 5.04 -9.87 7.50
C ALA A 54 5.08 -8.69 8.49
N HIS A 55 3.94 -7.99 8.67
CA HIS A 55 3.82 -6.84 9.55
C HIS A 55 2.96 -7.08 10.79
N ALA A 56 2.19 -8.18 10.83
CA ALA A 56 1.23 -8.42 11.89
C ALA A 56 1.74 -9.34 13.02
N ASP A 57 1.17 -9.14 14.21
CA ASP A 57 1.41 -9.97 15.39
C ASP A 57 0.85 -11.40 15.24
N ARG A 58 1.09 -12.28 16.22
CA ARG A 58 0.63 -13.68 16.18
C ARG A 58 -0.90 -13.83 16.10
N ARG A 59 -1.68 -12.83 16.50
CA ARG A 59 -3.15 -12.88 16.47
C ARG A 59 -3.74 -12.56 15.09
N ARG A 60 -2.89 -12.34 14.07
CA ARG A 60 -3.32 -11.99 12.72
C ARG A 60 -4.26 -13.01 12.07
N PHE A 61 -4.18 -14.29 12.45
CA PHE A 61 -5.03 -15.36 11.93
C PHE A 61 -6.41 -15.43 12.59
N GLU A 62 -6.59 -14.81 13.76
CA GLU A 62 -7.84 -14.80 14.53
C GLU A 62 -8.74 -13.61 14.17
N ARG A 63 -8.28 -12.75 13.25
CA ARG A 63 -8.95 -11.50 12.89
C ARG A 63 -9.71 -11.66 11.57
N ASP A 64 -10.84 -10.97 11.48
CA ASP A 64 -11.55 -10.79 10.23
C ASP A 64 -10.95 -9.62 9.42
N TYR A 65 -10.80 -9.83 8.12
CA TYR A 65 -10.32 -8.82 7.18
C TYR A 65 -11.34 -8.58 6.09
N LEU A 66 -11.23 -7.40 5.47
CA LEU A 66 -11.85 -7.10 4.20
C LEU A 66 -10.76 -6.90 3.15
N THR A 67 -10.99 -7.44 1.96
CA THR A 67 -10.21 -7.14 0.78
C THR A 67 -10.96 -6.19 -0.14
N PHE A 68 -10.25 -5.18 -0.63
CA PHE A 68 -10.71 -4.27 -1.67
C PHE A 68 -9.93 -4.56 -2.93
N ARG A 69 -10.65 -4.78 -4.03
CA ARG A 69 -10.11 -4.63 -5.38
C ARG A 69 -10.37 -3.21 -5.84
N LEU A 70 -9.37 -2.60 -6.47
CA LEU A 70 -9.49 -1.27 -7.05
C LEU A 70 -8.88 -1.22 -8.44
N HIS A 71 -9.35 -0.27 -9.23
CA HIS A 71 -8.95 -0.04 -10.60
C HIS A 71 -8.60 1.43 -10.81
N LEU A 72 -7.54 1.70 -11.58
CA LEU A 72 -7.14 3.05 -11.94
C LEU A 72 -6.54 3.09 -13.35
N PRO A 73 -6.61 4.25 -14.05
CA PRO A 73 -5.95 4.43 -15.33
C PRO A 73 -4.43 4.23 -15.25
N GLU A 74 -3.82 3.69 -16.30
CA GLU A 74 -2.37 3.42 -16.35
C GLU A 74 -1.52 4.69 -16.34
N ASP A 75 -2.02 5.74 -16.98
CA ASP A 75 -1.41 7.08 -17.05
C ASP A 75 -1.45 7.82 -15.70
N GLU A 76 -2.22 7.33 -14.73
CA GLU A 76 -2.25 7.84 -13.35
C GLU A 76 -1.25 7.12 -12.43
N VAL A 77 -0.43 6.21 -12.97
CA VAL A 77 0.57 5.44 -12.23
C VAL A 77 1.98 5.81 -12.66
N LEU A 78 2.77 6.31 -11.71
CA LEU A 78 4.20 6.51 -11.87
C LEU A 78 4.95 5.22 -11.49
N LEU A 79 5.85 4.76 -12.35
CA LEU A 79 6.72 3.63 -12.06
C LEU A 79 8.01 4.14 -11.39
N LEU A 80 8.29 3.68 -10.16
CA LEU A 80 9.60 3.89 -9.56
C LEU A 80 10.62 2.96 -10.21
N ASP A 81 11.59 3.55 -10.91
CA ASP A 81 12.73 2.85 -11.50
C ASP A 81 13.59 2.20 -10.41
N GLU A 82 14.02 0.96 -10.67
CA GLU A 82 14.91 0.24 -9.77
C GLU A 82 16.28 0.92 -9.64
N ALA A 83 16.75 1.58 -10.69
CA ALA A 83 17.99 2.36 -10.65
C ALA A 83 17.90 3.59 -9.71
N ALA A 84 16.69 4.04 -9.39
CA ALA A 84 16.45 5.15 -8.47
C ALA A 84 16.34 4.69 -7.01
N LEU A 85 16.41 3.38 -6.73
CA LEU A 85 16.29 2.84 -5.38
C LEU A 85 17.59 3.08 -4.59
N PRO A 86 17.51 3.64 -3.37
CA PRO A 86 18.64 3.71 -2.46
C PRO A 86 19.15 2.30 -2.12
N ALA A 87 20.47 2.12 -1.93
CA ALA A 87 21.04 0.80 -1.63
C ALA A 87 20.41 0.13 -0.39
N ASP A 88 19.96 0.92 0.59
CA ASP A 88 19.39 0.46 1.86
C ASP A 88 17.85 0.32 1.85
N TRP A 89 17.19 0.42 0.68
CA TRP A 89 15.73 0.56 0.61
C TRP A 89 14.94 -0.60 1.26
N GLN A 90 15.54 -1.80 1.32
CA GLN A 90 14.95 -3.01 1.90
C GLN A 90 15.18 -3.15 3.40
N GLU A 91 16.16 -2.43 3.95
CA GLU A 91 16.70 -2.67 5.28
C GLU A 91 15.70 -2.36 6.41
N ARG A 92 16.06 -2.86 7.60
CA ARG A 92 15.45 -2.51 8.89
C ARG A 92 16.58 -2.07 9.85
N PRO A 93 16.47 -0.91 10.52
CA PRO A 93 15.38 0.08 10.50
C PRO A 93 15.06 0.64 9.11
N VAL A 94 13.84 1.16 8.91
CA VAL A 94 13.38 1.65 7.60
C VAL A 94 14.31 2.75 7.07
N SER A 95 14.79 2.59 5.83
CA SER A 95 15.61 3.58 5.12
C SER A 95 14.94 4.96 5.09
N GLN A 96 15.66 5.98 5.55
CA GLN A 96 15.21 7.37 5.44
C GLN A 96 15.21 7.83 3.98
N ALA A 97 16.12 7.33 3.16
CA ALA A 97 16.19 7.66 1.75
C ALA A 97 14.95 7.13 1.00
N ALA A 98 14.52 5.89 1.30
CA ALA A 98 13.29 5.33 0.74
C ALA A 98 12.03 6.14 1.12
N ARG A 99 11.94 6.59 2.39
CA ARG A 99 10.84 7.48 2.81
C ARG A 99 10.82 8.80 2.04
N ARG A 100 11.98 9.43 1.88
CA ARG A 100 12.09 10.72 1.16
C ARG A 100 11.61 10.63 -0.29
N ILE A 101 11.79 9.48 -0.95
CA ILE A 101 11.25 9.25 -2.31
C ILE A 101 9.72 9.40 -2.31
N GLY A 102 9.03 8.69 -1.44
CA GLY A 102 7.57 8.76 -1.40
C GLY A 102 7.06 10.09 -0.81
N ASP A 103 7.76 10.69 0.15
CA ASP A 103 7.43 12.03 0.66
C ASP A 103 7.49 13.08 -0.46
N ALA A 104 8.55 13.04 -1.29
CA ALA A 104 8.71 13.92 -2.43
C ALA A 104 7.63 13.67 -3.49
N TRP A 105 7.30 12.41 -3.77
CA TRP A 105 6.22 12.03 -4.68
C TRP A 105 4.85 12.56 -4.23
N VAL A 106 4.50 12.40 -2.94
CA VAL A 106 3.24 12.93 -2.40
C VAL A 106 3.21 14.46 -2.46
N LYS A 107 4.30 15.12 -2.03
CA LYS A 107 4.40 16.58 -2.02
C LYS A 107 4.30 17.17 -3.42
N ALA A 108 4.89 16.52 -4.41
CA ALA A 108 4.83 16.96 -5.80
C ALA A 108 3.48 16.66 -6.48
N GLN A 109 2.62 15.83 -5.86
CA GLN A 109 1.41 15.30 -6.49
C GLN A 109 1.71 14.73 -7.89
N ALA A 110 2.81 13.98 -8.02
CA ALA A 110 3.33 13.60 -9.34
C ALA A 110 2.47 12.56 -10.08
N SER A 111 1.64 11.81 -9.35
CA SER A 111 0.66 10.87 -9.89
C SER A 111 -0.33 10.45 -8.80
N VAL A 112 -1.45 9.80 -9.17
CA VAL A 112 -2.38 9.20 -8.19
C VAL A 112 -1.71 8.04 -7.47
N ALA A 113 -0.95 7.21 -8.20
CA ALA A 113 -0.26 6.07 -7.63
C ALA A 113 1.24 6.04 -7.97
N LEU A 114 2.04 5.58 -7.03
CA LEU A 114 3.45 5.21 -7.23
C LEU A 114 3.58 3.70 -7.13
N SER A 115 3.98 3.07 -8.23
CA SER A 115 4.32 1.66 -8.26
C SER A 115 5.74 1.49 -7.74
N VAL A 116 5.93 0.68 -6.69
CA VAL A 116 7.22 0.43 -6.00
C VAL A 116 7.45 -1.08 -5.85
N PRO A 117 8.70 -1.57 -5.83
CA PRO A 117 8.95 -2.99 -5.57
C PRO A 117 8.52 -3.39 -4.15
N SER A 118 8.05 -4.62 -3.98
CA SER A 118 7.87 -5.21 -2.64
C SER A 118 9.22 -5.62 -2.05
N VAL A 119 9.38 -5.44 -0.74
CA VAL A 119 10.54 -5.99 -0.03
C VAL A 119 10.42 -7.51 0.17
N ILE A 120 9.19 -8.04 0.21
CA ILE A 120 8.93 -9.46 0.48
C ILE A 120 9.13 -10.28 -0.79
N VAL A 121 8.62 -9.79 -1.92
CA VAL A 121 8.72 -10.44 -3.22
C VAL A 121 9.21 -9.39 -4.23
N PRO A 122 10.53 -9.18 -4.40
CA PRO A 122 11.09 -8.06 -5.17
C PRO A 122 10.67 -8.00 -6.64
N VAL A 123 10.28 -9.13 -7.23
CA VAL A 123 9.75 -9.22 -8.61
C VAL A 123 8.30 -8.75 -8.72
N GLU A 124 7.59 -8.61 -7.60
CA GLU A 124 6.23 -8.06 -7.54
C GLU A 124 6.22 -6.63 -7.00
N ARG A 125 5.13 -5.91 -7.27
CA ARG A 125 5.01 -4.48 -6.97
C ARG A 125 3.86 -4.15 -6.03
N ASN A 126 4.12 -3.21 -5.15
CA ASN A 126 3.11 -2.49 -4.39
C ASN A 126 2.73 -1.21 -5.13
N LEU A 127 1.49 -0.76 -4.96
CA LEU A 127 1.01 0.54 -5.43
C LEU A 127 0.68 1.40 -4.22
N LEU A 128 1.41 2.48 -4.07
CA LEU A 128 1.14 3.52 -3.07
C LEU A 128 0.15 4.50 -3.70
N LEU A 129 -0.97 4.79 -3.04
CA LEU A 129 -1.92 5.80 -3.51
C LEU A 129 -1.79 7.08 -2.68
N ASN A 130 -1.87 8.23 -3.35
CA ASN A 130 -1.92 9.54 -2.74
C ASN A 130 -3.39 9.97 -2.61
N PRO A 131 -4.01 9.82 -1.42
CA PRO A 131 -5.44 10.15 -1.24
C PRO A 131 -5.74 11.65 -1.41
N ALA A 132 -4.72 12.51 -1.36
CA ALA A 132 -4.85 13.95 -1.57
C ALA A 132 -4.59 14.39 -3.02
N HIS A 133 -4.32 13.44 -3.94
CA HIS A 133 -4.10 13.78 -5.34
C HIS A 133 -5.42 14.26 -5.99
N PRO A 134 -5.42 15.33 -6.83
CA PRO A 134 -6.65 15.88 -7.42
C PRO A 134 -7.42 14.86 -8.27
N HIS A 135 -6.71 13.91 -8.88
CA HIS A 135 -7.31 12.84 -9.68
C HIS A 135 -7.63 11.57 -8.90
N PHE A 136 -7.55 11.56 -7.56
CA PHE A 136 -7.83 10.36 -6.76
C PHE A 136 -9.25 9.81 -7.00
N ALA A 137 -10.20 10.67 -7.38
CA ALA A 137 -11.55 10.26 -7.78
C ALA A 137 -11.60 9.33 -9.01
N LYS A 138 -10.52 9.24 -9.81
CA LYS A 138 -10.39 8.26 -10.91
C LYS A 138 -10.16 6.82 -10.42
N VAL A 139 -9.85 6.63 -9.13
CA VAL A 139 -9.70 5.30 -8.53
C VAL A 139 -11.10 4.71 -8.28
N VAL A 140 -11.43 3.68 -9.04
CA VAL A 140 -12.65 2.90 -8.85
C VAL A 140 -12.37 1.83 -7.80
N ILE A 141 -13.14 1.82 -6.72
CA ILE A 141 -12.99 0.86 -5.62
C ILE A 141 -14.26 0.01 -5.60
N ASP A 142 -14.08 -1.30 -5.77
CA ASP A 142 -15.15 -2.29 -5.78
C ASP A 142 -15.73 -2.49 -4.36
N THR A 143 -16.88 -3.16 -4.29
CA THR A 143 -17.44 -3.64 -3.02
C THR A 143 -16.42 -4.55 -2.31
N PRO A 144 -16.11 -4.31 -1.03
CA PRO A 144 -15.17 -5.16 -0.31
C PRO A 144 -15.72 -6.58 -0.13
N LEU A 145 -14.81 -7.55 -0.16
CA LEU A 145 -15.12 -8.95 0.12
C LEU A 145 -14.52 -9.37 1.47
N PRO A 146 -15.19 -10.24 2.25
CA PRO A 146 -14.58 -10.86 3.41
C PRO A 146 -13.31 -11.62 3.03
N PHE A 147 -12.28 -11.51 3.86
CA PHE A 147 -11.04 -12.26 3.71
C PHE A 147 -10.63 -12.85 5.06
N ARG A 148 -10.28 -14.14 5.03
CA ARG A 148 -9.74 -14.87 6.18
C ARG A 148 -8.51 -15.63 5.75
N PHE A 149 -7.47 -15.56 6.55
CA PHE A 149 -6.31 -16.42 6.36
C PHE A 149 -6.68 -17.86 6.71
N ASP A 150 -6.21 -18.80 5.89
CA ASP A 150 -6.36 -20.23 6.17
C ASP A 150 -5.53 -20.62 7.41
N GLY A 151 -6.10 -21.41 8.32
CA GLY A 151 -5.44 -21.83 9.57
C GLY A 151 -4.22 -22.73 9.38
N ARG A 152 -3.93 -23.18 8.15
CA ARG A 152 -2.67 -23.85 7.80
C ARG A 152 -1.49 -22.89 7.71
N LEU A 153 -1.74 -21.60 7.47
CA LEU A 153 -0.72 -20.54 7.58
C LEU A 153 -0.49 -20.27 9.08
N ARG A 154 0.76 -20.36 9.55
CA ARG A 154 1.13 -20.24 10.97
C ARG A 154 2.31 -19.28 11.14
#